data_AF-A0A7V2SZE7-F1
#
_entry.id   AF-A0A7V2SZE7-F1
#
_cell.length_a   1.000
_cell.length_b   1.000
_cell.length_c   1.000
_cell.angle_alpha   90.00
_cell.angle_beta   90.00
_cell.angle_gamma   90.00
#
_symmetry.space_group_name_H-M   'P 1'
#
loop_
_entity.id
_entity.type
_entity.pdbx_description
1 polymer ?
#
loop_
_entity_poly.entity_id
_entity_poly.type
_entity_poly.pdbx_seq_one_letter_code
_entity_poly.pdbx_strand_id
1 'polypeptide(L)' 'MPRLARTVFADIPHHITQRGNRREDVFFNDERKVSILRRNIEKGLPCGSDEFIENLEALAERTLKYRPYGRPTKN' A
#
# COMPACT_ATOMS: atom_id res chain seq x y z
N MET A 1 10.23 24.10 -5.85
CA MET A 1 11.09 23.21 -5.06
C MET A 1 11.50 22.02 -5.93
N PRO A 2 12.80 21.73 -6.07
CA PRO A 2 13.26 20.51 -6.76
C PRO A 2 12.72 19.29 -6.02
N ARG A 3 12.17 18.32 -6.74
CA ARG A 3 11.82 17.02 -6.16
C ARG A 3 13.09 16.18 -6.10
N LEU A 4 13.39 15.59 -4.95
CA LEU A 4 14.48 14.62 -4.85
C LEU A 4 14.20 13.45 -5.82
N ALA A 5 15.21 13.00 -6.55
CA ALA A 5 15.10 11.80 -7.37
C ALA A 5 14.85 10.59 -6.47
N ARG A 6 14.07 9.61 -6.96
CA ARG A 6 13.87 8.34 -6.24
C ARG A 6 15.17 7.54 -6.29
N THR A 7 15.59 7.01 -5.15
CA THR A 7 16.68 6.02 -5.09
C THR A 7 16.22 4.72 -5.75
N VAL A 8 17.04 4.18 -6.66
CA VAL A 8 16.79 2.91 -7.35
C VAL A 8 17.90 1.94 -6.95
N PHE A 9 17.53 0.79 -6.40
CA PHE A 9 18.47 -0.27 -6.07
C PHE A 9 18.43 -1.36 -7.15
N ALA A 10 19.57 -1.71 -7.72
CA ALA A 10 19.64 -2.84 -8.66
C ALA A 10 19.22 -4.14 -7.94
N ASP A 11 18.54 -5.03 -8.67
CA ASP A 11 18.18 -6.39 -8.25
C ASP A 11 17.27 -6.52 -7.01
N ILE A 12 16.74 -5.40 -6.50
CA ILE A 12 15.73 -5.42 -5.44
C ILE A 12 14.35 -5.16 -6.06
N PRO A 13 13.34 -6.01 -5.81
CA PRO A 13 11.98 -5.70 -6.24
C PRO A 13 11.48 -4.41 -5.59
N HIS A 14 11.08 -3.45 -6.42
CA HIS A 14 10.47 -2.21 -5.96
C HIS A 14 8.95 -2.32 -6.08
N HIS A 15 8.23 -1.88 -5.05
CA HIS A 15 6.78 -1.76 -5.15
C HIS A 15 6.43 -0.53 -6.02
N ILE A 16 6.05 -0.78 -7.26
CA ILE A 16 5.58 0.27 -8.18
C ILE A 16 4.07 0.43 -7.99
N THR A 17 3.64 1.68 -7.77
CA THR A 17 2.22 2.02 -7.70
C THR A 17 1.85 2.88 -8.90
N GLN A 18 0.83 2.46 -9.65
CA GLN A 18 0.29 3.22 -10.76
C GLN A 18 -0.92 4.02 -10.26
N ARG A 19 -0.92 5.34 -10.49
CA ARG A 19 -2.03 6.24 -10.14
C ARG A 19 -2.51 6.97 -11.38
N GLY A 20 -3.82 7.10 -11.54
CA GLY A 20 -4.40 7.91 -12.60
C GLY A 20 -4.19 9.39 -12.31
N ASN A 21 -4.35 10.21 -13.34
CA ASN A 21 -4.34 11.65 -13.18
C ASN A 21 -5.45 12.05 -12.20
N ARG A 22 -5.21 13.00 -11.30
CA ARG A 22 -6.22 13.45 -10.31
C ARG A 22 -6.89 12.32 -9.48
N ARG A 23 -6.17 11.22 -9.21
CA ARG A 23 -6.70 10.02 -8.50
C ARG A 23 -7.71 9.20 -9.31
N GLU A 24 -7.75 9.37 -10.62
CA GLU A 24 -8.53 8.52 -11.51
C GLU A 24 -8.10 7.05 -11.43
N ASP A 25 -9.03 6.19 -11.83
CA ASP A 25 -8.88 4.75 -11.78
C ASP A 25 -8.02 4.24 -12.92
N VAL A 26 -7.05 3.41 -12.58
CA VAL A 26 -6.12 2.79 -13.53
C VAL A 26 -6.53 1.36 -13.87
N PHE A 27 -7.24 0.69 -12.95
CA PHE A 27 -7.71 -0.68 -13.10
C PHE A 27 -9.24 -0.69 -13.07
N PHE A 28 -9.85 -1.32 -14.07
CA PHE A 28 -11.29 -1.24 -14.34
C PHE A 28 -12.07 -2.50 -13.90
N ASN A 29 -11.58 -3.27 -12.92
CA ASN A 29 -12.24 -4.50 -12.46
C ASN A 29 -12.20 -4.66 -10.93
N ASP A 30 -13.19 -5.36 -10.38
CA ASP A 30 -13.42 -5.70 -8.96
C ASP A 30 -13.21 -4.52 -8.01
N GLU A 31 -14.25 -3.67 -7.88
CA GLU A 31 -14.25 -2.46 -7.04
C GLU A 31 -13.69 -2.70 -5.63
N ARG A 32 -13.92 -3.88 -5.05
CA ARG A 32 -13.39 -4.23 -3.73
C ARG A 32 -11.87 -4.31 -3.77
N LYS A 33 -11.28 -4.99 -4.75
CA LYS A 33 -9.82 -5.07 -4.91
C LYS A 33 -9.22 -3.70 -5.21
N VAL A 34 -9.85 -2.91 -6.08
CA VAL A 34 -9.32 -1.57 -6.38
C VAL A 34 -9.40 -0.64 -5.17
N SER A 35 -10.44 -0.75 -4.33
CA SER A 35 -10.54 0.01 -3.08
C SER A 35 -9.40 -0.31 -2.11
N ILE A 36 -9.03 -1.60 -1.97
CA ILE A 36 -7.91 -2.04 -1.13
C ILE A 36 -6.59 -1.49 -1.68
N LEU A 37 -6.37 -1.60 -3.00
CA LEU A 37 -5.19 -1.05 -3.66
C LEU A 37 -5.08 0.46 -3.42
N ARG A 38 -6.12 1.24 -3.75
CA ARG A 38 -6.11 2.71 -3.57
C ARG A 38 -5.79 3.10 -2.14
N ARG A 39 -6.47 2.47 -1.17
CA ARG A 39 -6.28 2.72 0.26
C ARG A 39 -4.86 2.44 0.72
N ASN A 40 -4.32 1.26 0.39
CA ASN A 40 -2.99 0.86 0.83
C ASN A 40 -1.90 1.71 0.14
N ILE A 41 -2.07 2.05 -1.15
CA ILE A 41 -1.18 2.97 -1.88
C ILE A 41 -1.20 4.38 -1.25
N GLU A 42 -2.36 4.91 -0.84
CA GLU A 42 -2.45 6.20 -0.14
C GLU A 42 -1.80 6.21 1.23
N LYS A 43 -1.77 5.07 1.91
CA LYS A 43 -1.18 4.93 3.24
C LYS A 43 0.27 4.42 3.22
N GLY A 44 0.83 4.14 2.04
CA GLY A 44 2.16 3.55 1.91
C GLY A 44 2.26 2.13 2.49
N LEU A 45 1.15 1.38 2.45
CA LEU A 45 1.05 0.02 2.96
C LEU A 45 1.16 -1.00 1.83
N PRO A 46 1.77 -2.18 2.08
CA PRO A 46 1.84 -3.25 1.08
C PRO A 46 0.45 -3.82 0.77
N CYS A 47 0.33 -4.42 -0.41
CA CYS A 47 -0.84 -5.18 -0.85
C CYS A 47 -0.44 -6.66 -0.99
N GLY A 48 -1.33 -7.59 -0.62
CA GLY A 48 -1.06 -9.02 -0.68
C GLY A 48 -2.05 -9.82 0.17
N SER A 49 -1.84 -11.13 0.26
CA SER A 49 -2.55 -12.00 1.22
C SER A 49 -2.16 -11.67 2.66
N ASP A 50 -2.97 -12.06 3.63
CA ASP A 50 -2.64 -11.86 5.06
C ASP A 50 -1.31 -12.53 5.42
N GLU A 51 -1.05 -13.74 4.92
CA GLU A 51 0.22 -14.46 5.09
C GLU A 51 1.42 -13.67 4.54
N PHE A 52 1.30 -13.09 3.35
CA PHE A 52 2.36 -12.27 2.77
C PHE A 52 2.64 -11.02 3.62
N ILE A 53 1.59 -10.38 4.13
CA ILE A 53 1.70 -9.19 4.97
C ILE A 53 2.32 -9.54 6.33
N GLU A 54 1.96 -10.67 6.93
CA GLU A 54 2.54 -11.15 8.19
C GLU A 54 4.04 -11.43 8.08
N ASN A 55 4.48 -12.04 6.98
CA ASN A 55 5.90 -12.24 6.71
C ASN A 55 6.65 -10.90 6.58
N LEU A 56 6.04 -9.90 5.94
CA LEU A 56 6.62 -8.55 5.85
C LEU A 56 6.62 -7.81 7.21
N GLU A 57 5.58 -7.96 8.03
CA GLU A 57 5.53 -7.39 9.38
C GLU A 57 6.64 -7.97 10.27
N ALA A 58 6.89 -9.29 10.17
CA ALA A 58 7.97 -9.97 10.87
C ALA A 58 9.36 -9.47 10.41
N LEU A 59 9.56 -9.33 9.10
CA LEU A 59 10.83 -8.83 8.55
C LEU A 59 11.09 -7.35 8.88
N ALA A 60 10.04 -6.53 8.90
CA ALA A 60 10.15 -5.09 9.10
C ALA A 60 10.00 -4.65 10.57
N GLU A 61 9.75 -5.59 11.49
CA GLU A 61 9.51 -5.37 12.92
C GLU A 61 8.47 -4.26 13.21
N ARG A 62 7.47 -4.13 12.35
CA ARG A 62 6.44 -3.09 12.46
C ARG A 62 5.14 -3.54 11.82
N THR A 63 4.03 -2.93 12.24
CA THR A 63 2.74 -3.22 11.61
C THR A 63 2.63 -2.59 10.23
N LEU A 64 2.15 -3.39 9.28
CA LEU A 64 1.94 -3.05 7.87
C LEU A 64 0.48 -3.31 7.45
N LYS A 65 -0.37 -3.80 8.36
CA LYS A 65 -1.81 -3.97 8.15
C LYS A 65 -2.55 -2.63 8.21
N TYR A 66 -3.53 -2.46 7.32
CA TYR A 66 -4.43 -1.31 7.39
C TYR A 66 -5.28 -1.37 8.67
N ARG A 67 -5.37 -0.24 9.38
CA ARG A 67 -6.30 -0.05 10.49
C ARG A 67 -7.23 1.13 10.17
N PRO A 68 -8.55 0.99 10.33
CA PRO A 68 -9.46 2.11 10.15
C PRO A 68 -9.13 3.23 11.14
N TYR A 69 -9.30 4.47 10.68
CA TYR A 69 -9.14 5.63 11.53
C TYR A 69 -10.28 5.69 12.54
N GLY A 70 -9.96 5.84 13.82
CA GLY A 70 -10.95 6.02 14.88
C GLY A 70 -10.59 5.28 16.17
N ARG A 71 -11.35 5.58 17.22
CA ARG A 71 -11.24 4.88 18.50
C ARG A 71 -11.65 3.41 18.31
N PRO A 72 -10.89 2.42 18.83
CA PRO A 72 -11.36 1.05 18.90
C PRO A 72 -12.74 1.00 19.56
N THR A 73 -13.69 0.33 18.91
CA THR A 73 -15.02 0.13 19.47
C THR A 73 -14.90 -0.64 20.78
N LYS A 74 -15.60 -0.18 21.81
CA LYS A 74 -15.69 -0.92 23.08
C LYS A 74 -16.58 -2.14 22.81
N ASN A 75 -16.10 -3.33 23.17
CA ASN A 75 -16.94 -4.53 23.24
C ASN A 75 -18.06 -4.33 24.25
#